data_AF-A0A7C3BEE9-F1
#
_entry.id   AF-A0A7C3BEE9-F1
#
_cell.length_a   1.000
_cell.length_b   1.000
_cell.length_c   1.000
_cell.angle_alpha   90.00
_cell.angle_beta   90.00
_cell.angle_gamma   90.00
#
_symmetry.space_group_name_H-M   'P 1'
#
loop_
_entity.id
_entity.type
_entity.pdbx_description
1 polymer ?
#
loop_
_entity_poly.entity_id
_entity_poly.type
_entity_poly.pdbx_seq_one_letter_code
_entity_poly.pdbx_strand_id
1 'polypeptide(L)'
;RSNAVQVYHRDHGSYNTGPLARLNLNLDRLTPLAKQALEDTGHAFPSNNPFKSIVARAVEVVLAYEEALRIIDAYVRPEPSRIEGEPKAGWGCHITEAPRGMLYHRYELDENGIILSCRIDAPTAQNLKRMEDDLWEFVPQILSLPHDEAALRCEQLVRNYDPCISCATHFLKLNIITDDQ
;
A
#
# COMPACT_ATOMS: atom_id res chain seq x y z
N ARG A 1 23.03 -0.33 -6.10
CA ARG A 1 22.27 -0.72 -4.88
C ARG A 1 21.04 0.17 -4.84
N SER A 2 19.84 -0.40 -4.71
CA SER A 2 18.59 0.37 -4.63
C SER A 2 18.54 1.20 -3.35
N ASN A 3 18.01 2.42 -3.42
CA ASN A 3 17.71 3.29 -2.27
C ASN A 3 16.26 3.14 -1.80
N ALA A 4 15.48 2.26 -2.44
CA ALA A 4 14.10 2.00 -2.03
C ALA A 4 14.08 1.15 -0.76
N VAL A 5 13.21 1.52 0.17
CA VAL A 5 12.93 0.69 1.34
C VAL A 5 12.23 -0.58 0.86
N GLN A 6 12.68 -1.73 1.34
CA GLN A 6 12.00 -3.01 1.15
C GLN A 6 11.55 -3.54 2.50
N VAL A 7 10.28 -3.93 2.58
CA VAL A 7 9.72 -4.59 3.76
C VAL A 7 9.29 -6.00 3.37
N TYR A 8 9.65 -6.99 4.19
CA TYR A 8 9.30 -8.39 3.98
C TYR A 8 9.03 -9.06 5.33
N HIS A 9 8.23 -10.12 5.30
CA HIS A 9 8.00 -10.93 6.48
C HIS A 9 9.27 -11.75 6.78
N ARG A 10 9.71 -11.75 8.04
CA ARG A 10 10.95 -12.42 8.46
C ARG A 10 10.98 -13.90 8.07
N ASP A 11 9.87 -14.61 8.26
CA ASP A 11 9.78 -16.06 8.10
C ASP A 11 9.08 -16.50 6.79
N HIS A 12 8.43 -15.57 6.09
CA HIS A 12 7.58 -15.88 4.93
C HIS A 12 8.00 -15.12 3.66
N GLY A 13 8.99 -14.24 3.75
CA GLY A 13 9.50 -13.48 2.62
C GLY A 13 8.54 -12.40 2.15
N SER A 14 8.44 -12.23 0.84
CA SER A 14 7.63 -11.17 0.23
C SER A 14 6.13 -11.42 0.38
N TYR A 15 5.34 -10.36 0.39
CA TYR A 15 3.88 -10.43 0.48
C TYR A 15 3.26 -9.33 -0.39
N ASN A 16 1.97 -9.49 -0.71
CA ASN A 16 1.21 -8.51 -1.48
C ASN A 16 0.28 -7.74 -0.53
N THR A 17 0.25 -6.42 -0.69
CA THR A 17 -0.72 -5.50 -0.08
C THR A 17 -1.41 -4.69 -1.16
N GLY A 18 -2.59 -4.17 -0.87
CA GLY A 18 -3.38 -3.37 -1.81
C GLY A 18 -4.66 -4.08 -2.24
N PRO A 19 -5.31 -3.59 -3.31
CA PRO A 19 -6.66 -4.01 -3.67
C PRO A 19 -6.81 -5.52 -3.88
N LEU A 20 -5.83 -6.15 -4.53
CA LEU A 20 -5.86 -7.59 -4.78
C LEU A 20 -5.84 -8.39 -3.46
N ALA A 21 -4.94 -8.04 -2.53
CA ALA A 21 -4.83 -8.69 -1.24
C ALA A 21 -6.08 -8.44 -0.37
N ARG A 22 -6.57 -7.19 -0.31
CA ARG A 22 -7.77 -6.84 0.46
C ARG A 22 -9.01 -7.56 -0.06
N LEU A 23 -9.21 -7.58 -1.38
CA LEU A 23 -10.34 -8.28 -1.98
C LEU A 23 -10.25 -9.79 -1.72
N ASN A 24 -9.09 -10.41 -1.92
CA ASN A 24 -8.88 -11.84 -1.64
C ASN A 24 -9.24 -12.22 -0.20
N LEU A 25 -8.90 -11.35 0.77
CA LEU A 25 -9.07 -11.63 2.20
C LEU A 25 -10.46 -11.26 2.75
N ASN A 26 -11.27 -10.49 2.02
CA ASN A 26 -12.50 -9.89 2.56
C ASN A 26 -13.70 -10.01 1.60
N LEU A 27 -13.76 -11.05 0.76
CA LEU A 27 -14.88 -11.26 -0.19
C LEU A 27 -16.25 -11.31 0.51
N ASP A 28 -16.29 -11.89 1.70
CA ASP A 28 -17.48 -12.00 2.54
C ASP A 28 -17.95 -10.67 3.14
N ARG A 29 -17.11 -9.64 3.09
CA ARG A 29 -17.38 -8.30 3.63
C ARG A 29 -17.75 -7.27 2.57
N LEU A 30 -17.85 -7.67 1.30
CA LEU A 30 -18.30 -6.78 0.23
C LEU A 30 -19.75 -6.34 0.49
N THR A 31 -20.01 -5.06 0.22
CA THR A 31 -21.37 -4.54 0.10
C THR A 31 -22.11 -5.24 -1.04
N PRO A 32 -23.46 -5.26 -1.02
CA PRO A 32 -24.25 -5.88 -2.10
C PRO A 32 -23.90 -5.34 -3.49
N LEU A 33 -23.68 -4.03 -3.64
CA LEU A 33 -23.34 -3.43 -4.92
C LEU A 33 -21.90 -3.76 -5.35
N ALA A 34 -20.91 -3.71 -4.46
CA ALA A 34 -19.54 -4.12 -4.80
C ALA A 34 -19.46 -5.62 -5.14
N LYS A 35 -20.26 -6.46 -4.46
CA LYS A 35 -20.37 -7.89 -4.78
C LYS A 35 -20.98 -8.09 -6.17
N GLN A 36 -22.06 -7.39 -6.50
CA GLN A 36 -22.64 -7.45 -7.85
C GLN A 36 -21.63 -6.97 -8.91
N ALA A 37 -20.93 -5.86 -8.64
CA ALA A 37 -19.91 -5.34 -9.55
C ALA A 37 -18.78 -6.36 -9.77
N LEU A 38 -18.39 -7.11 -8.74
CA LEU A 38 -17.43 -8.21 -8.88
C LEU A 38 -18.00 -9.34 -9.75
N GLU A 39 -19.23 -9.79 -9.50
CA GLU A 39 -19.90 -10.83 -10.29
C GLU A 39 -20.01 -10.44 -11.77
N ASP A 40 -20.36 -9.19 -12.07
CA ASP A 40 -20.48 -8.65 -13.42
C ASP A 40 -19.16 -8.64 -14.20
N THR A 41 -18.01 -8.65 -13.49
CA THR A 41 -16.69 -8.76 -14.15
C THR A 41 -16.43 -10.16 -14.71
N GLY A 42 -17.16 -11.18 -14.26
CA GLY A 42 -16.92 -12.59 -14.62
C GLY A 42 -15.57 -13.12 -14.13
N HIS A 43 -14.90 -12.44 -13.19
CA HIS A 43 -13.61 -12.84 -12.64
C HIS A 43 -13.76 -13.51 -11.28
N ALA A 44 -13.12 -14.67 -11.12
CA ALA A 44 -13.08 -15.40 -9.87
C ALA A 44 -12.00 -14.84 -8.92
N PHE A 45 -12.36 -14.73 -7.65
CA PHE A 45 -11.47 -14.41 -6.53
C PHE A 45 -11.65 -15.46 -5.42
N PRO A 46 -10.64 -15.76 -4.59
CA PRO A 46 -9.33 -15.11 -4.55
C PRO A 46 -8.45 -15.43 -5.77
N SER A 47 -7.55 -14.51 -6.12
CA SER A 47 -6.62 -14.64 -7.25
C SER A 47 -5.20 -14.29 -6.84
N ASN A 48 -4.25 -15.16 -7.23
CA ASN A 48 -2.82 -14.88 -7.11
C ASN A 48 -2.24 -14.24 -8.39
N ASN A 49 -3.05 -14.01 -9.42
CA ASN A 49 -2.62 -13.38 -10.65
C ASN A 49 -2.55 -11.85 -10.46
N PRO A 50 -1.36 -11.22 -10.53
CA PRO A 50 -1.20 -9.78 -10.33
C PRO A 50 -1.97 -8.95 -11.37
N PHE A 51 -2.20 -9.47 -12.58
CA PHE A 51 -3.00 -8.80 -13.60
C PHE A 51 -4.50 -8.67 -13.25
N LYS A 52 -4.96 -9.32 -12.18
CA LYS A 52 -6.31 -9.14 -11.63
C LYS A 52 -6.39 -7.98 -10.63
N SER A 53 -5.28 -7.32 -10.30
CA SER A 53 -5.29 -6.19 -9.37
C SER A 53 -6.12 -5.01 -9.89
N ILE A 54 -6.18 -4.80 -11.21
CA ILE A 54 -7.00 -3.73 -11.81
C ILE A 54 -8.50 -3.99 -11.61
N VAL A 55 -8.92 -5.25 -11.67
CA VAL A 55 -10.30 -5.67 -11.41
C VAL A 55 -10.61 -5.45 -9.92
N ALA A 56 -9.71 -5.90 -9.04
CA ALA A 56 -9.87 -5.68 -7.60
C ALA A 56 -9.97 -4.19 -7.26
N ARG A 57 -9.14 -3.35 -7.89
CA ARG A 57 -9.19 -1.89 -7.73
C ARG A 57 -10.50 -1.30 -8.23
N ALA A 58 -11.03 -1.76 -9.36
CA ALA A 58 -12.31 -1.29 -9.87
C ALA A 58 -13.47 -1.62 -8.90
N VAL A 59 -13.49 -2.83 -8.33
CA VAL A 59 -14.46 -3.21 -7.30
C VAL A 59 -14.31 -2.36 -6.04
N GLU A 60 -13.07 -2.10 -5.59
CA GLU A 60 -12.84 -1.21 -4.44
C GLU A 60 -13.27 0.24 -4.69
N VAL A 61 -13.21 0.74 -5.93
CA VAL A 61 -13.73 2.08 -6.26
C VAL A 61 -15.24 2.14 -6.04
N VAL A 62 -15.99 1.10 -6.42
CA VAL A 62 -17.43 1.01 -6.12
C VAL A 62 -17.66 1.04 -4.61
N LEU A 63 -16.93 0.21 -3.86
CA LEU A 63 -17.01 0.19 -2.39
C LEU A 63 -16.67 1.56 -1.77
N ALA A 64 -15.65 2.25 -2.28
CA ALA A 64 -15.24 3.56 -1.80
C ALA A 64 -16.32 4.62 -2.02
N TYR A 65 -17.05 4.57 -3.15
CA TYR A 65 -18.18 5.45 -3.38
C TYR A 65 -19.37 5.14 -2.45
N GLU A 66 -19.69 3.87 -2.23
CA GLU A 66 -20.73 3.49 -1.26
C GLU A 66 -20.39 3.98 0.15
N GLU A 67 -19.13 3.79 0.58
CA GLU A 67 -18.68 4.22 1.88
C GLU A 67 -18.67 5.75 2.01
N ALA A 68 -18.29 6.48 0.95
CA ALA A 68 -18.37 7.94 0.92
C ALA A 68 -19.81 8.43 1.08
N LEU A 69 -20.76 7.85 0.35
CA LEU A 69 -22.19 8.17 0.48
C LEU A 69 -22.70 7.86 1.89
N ARG A 70 -22.37 6.69 2.43
CA ARG A 70 -22.74 6.30 3.80
C ARG A 70 -22.22 7.28 4.85
N ILE A 71 -20.97 7.73 4.71
CA ILE A 71 -20.36 8.71 5.61
C ILE A 71 -21.07 10.06 5.49
N ILE A 72 -21.36 10.53 4.27
CA ILE A 72 -22.07 11.80 4.03
C ILE A 72 -23.47 11.77 4.65
N ASP A 73 -24.22 10.70 4.40
CA ASP A 73 -25.60 10.56 4.88
C ASP A 73 -25.67 10.43 6.42
N ALA A 74 -24.69 9.77 7.02
CA ALA A 74 -24.60 9.58 8.48
C ALA A 74 -23.81 10.70 9.19
N TYR A 75 -23.33 11.72 8.46
CA TYR A 75 -22.46 12.72 9.04
C TYR A 75 -23.20 13.57 10.08
N VAL A 76 -22.73 13.48 11.32
CA VAL A 76 -23.09 14.40 12.39
C VAL A 76 -21.84 15.18 12.75
N ARG A 77 -21.90 16.51 12.65
CA ARG A 77 -20.76 17.36 13.00
C ARG A 77 -20.42 17.16 14.48
N PRO A 78 -19.20 16.70 14.81
CA PRO A 78 -18.78 16.62 16.21
C PRO A 78 -18.56 18.02 16.77
N GLU A 79 -19.01 18.24 18.01
CA GLU A 79 -18.72 19.44 18.77
C GLU A 79 -18.24 19.03 20.18
N PRO A 80 -16.94 19.14 20.50
CA PRO A 80 -15.87 19.73 19.68
C PRO A 80 -15.35 18.78 18.58
N SER A 81 -14.79 19.35 17.50
CA SER A 81 -14.16 18.59 16.40
C SER A 81 -12.71 18.17 16.67
N ARG A 82 -12.19 18.47 17.86
CA ARG A 82 -10.86 18.08 18.34
C ARG A 82 -10.89 17.86 19.85
N ILE A 83 -9.92 17.12 20.34
CA ILE A 83 -9.67 16.97 21.78
C ILE A 83 -8.33 17.68 22.06
N GLU A 84 -8.29 18.53 23.08
CA GLU A 84 -7.04 19.13 23.55
C GLU A 84 -6.17 18.05 24.21
N GLY A 85 -4.88 18.07 23.93
CA GLY A 85 -3.94 17.11 24.48
C GLY A 85 -2.54 17.69 24.58
N GLU A 86 -1.88 17.43 25.70
CA GLU A 86 -0.48 17.79 25.93
C GLU A 86 0.44 16.67 25.44
N PRO A 87 1.59 16.98 24.82
CA PRO A 87 2.60 15.99 24.51
C PRO A 87 3.02 15.20 25.74
N LYS A 88 3.29 13.91 25.54
CA LYS A 88 3.81 13.01 26.57
C LYS A 88 4.90 12.15 25.95
N ALA A 89 5.97 11.93 26.71
CA ALA A 89 6.98 10.95 26.32
C ALA A 89 6.34 9.57 26.14
N GLY A 90 6.72 8.87 25.08
CA GLY A 90 6.18 7.55 24.78
C GLY A 90 6.27 7.21 23.30
N TRP A 91 5.68 6.08 22.93
CA TRP A 91 5.62 5.63 21.54
C TRP A 91 4.21 5.24 21.15
N GLY A 92 3.91 5.38 19.86
CA GLY A 92 2.63 5.01 19.27
C GLY A 92 2.81 4.53 17.84
N CYS A 93 1.92 3.65 17.40
CA CYS A 93 1.86 3.22 16.02
C CYS A 93 0.43 3.28 15.48
N HIS A 94 0.32 3.37 14.16
CA HIS A 94 -0.93 3.35 13.45
C HIS A 94 -0.78 2.55 12.15
N ILE A 95 -1.82 1.79 11.83
CA ILE A 95 -1.94 1.06 10.57
C ILE A 95 -3.23 1.50 9.91
N THR A 96 -3.16 1.81 8.63
CA THR A 96 -4.33 2.06 7.79
C THR A 96 -4.14 1.43 6.41
N GLU A 97 -5.23 1.29 5.66
CA GLU A 97 -5.21 0.83 4.28
C GLU A 97 -5.22 2.04 3.35
N ALA A 98 -4.04 2.40 2.83
CA ALA A 98 -3.95 3.36 1.73
C ALA A 98 -4.40 2.69 0.42
N PRO A 99 -4.71 3.46 -0.64
CA PRO A 99 -5.17 2.88 -1.91
C PRO A 99 -4.22 1.82 -2.50
N ARG A 100 -2.90 2.00 -2.29
CA ARG A 100 -1.82 1.13 -2.80
C ARG A 100 -1.47 -0.05 -1.89
N GLY A 101 -2.10 -0.14 -0.71
CA GLY A 101 -1.83 -1.17 0.30
C GLY A 101 -1.69 -0.62 1.71
N MET A 102 -1.24 -1.48 2.61
CA MET A 102 -1.11 -1.16 4.03
C MET A 102 -0.09 -0.04 4.24
N LEU A 103 -0.39 0.90 5.12
CA LEU A 103 0.48 1.98 5.55
C LEU A 103 0.68 1.86 7.07
N TYR A 104 1.91 1.56 7.49
CA TYR A 104 2.26 1.46 8.91
C TYR A 104 3.22 2.57 9.30
N HIS A 105 2.88 3.34 10.32
CA HIS A 105 3.78 4.34 10.92
C HIS A 105 3.95 4.08 12.42
N ARG A 106 5.16 4.32 12.93
CA ARG A 106 5.48 4.34 14.36
C ARG A 106 6.33 5.55 14.68
N TYR A 107 5.99 6.22 15.78
CA TYR A 107 6.69 7.37 16.30
C TYR A 107 7.03 7.16 17.77
N GLU A 108 8.15 7.73 18.21
CA GLU A 108 8.56 7.86 19.59
C GLU A 108 8.79 9.34 19.88
N LEU A 109 8.25 9.83 20.99
CA LEU A 109 8.26 11.23 21.40
C LEU A 109 8.95 11.40 22.75
N ASP A 110 9.60 12.53 22.96
CA ASP A 110 10.03 12.99 24.28
C ASP A 110 8.92 13.74 25.05
N GLU A 111 9.24 14.24 26.24
CA GLU A 111 8.29 14.98 27.10
C GLU A 111 7.81 16.30 26.48
N ASN A 112 8.56 16.87 25.54
CA ASN A 112 8.22 18.11 24.83
C ASN A 112 7.50 17.84 23.50
N GLY A 113 7.25 16.57 23.14
CA GLY A 113 6.64 16.18 21.88
C GLY A 113 7.60 16.13 20.68
N ILE A 114 8.91 16.13 20.91
CA ILE A 114 9.91 15.98 19.86
C ILE A 114 10.01 14.52 19.43
N ILE A 115 9.99 14.28 18.12
CA ILE A 115 10.15 12.93 17.55
C ILE A 115 11.59 12.47 17.76
N LEU A 116 11.76 11.46 18.62
CA LEU A 116 13.03 10.77 18.87
C LEU A 116 13.31 9.70 17.81
N SER A 117 12.28 8.98 17.38
CA SER A 117 12.39 7.99 16.32
C SER A 117 11.10 7.90 15.49
N CYS A 118 11.27 7.60 14.20
CA CYS A 118 10.18 7.46 13.24
C CYS A 118 10.44 6.28 12.31
N ARG A 119 9.42 5.44 12.12
CA ARG A 119 9.42 4.39 11.10
C ARG A 119 8.15 4.48 10.27
N ILE A 120 8.32 4.54 8.96
CA ILE A 120 7.24 4.59 7.98
C ILE A 120 7.46 3.46 6.98
N ASP A 121 6.56 2.47 7.01
CA ASP A 121 6.54 1.36 6.07
C ASP A 121 5.44 1.65 5.04
N ALA A 122 5.79 2.37 3.98
CA ALA A 122 4.87 2.78 2.91
C ALA A 122 4.40 1.57 2.05
N PRO A 123 3.18 1.62 1.47
CA PRO A 123 2.62 0.49 0.71
C PRO A 123 3.53 -0.03 -0.41
N THR A 124 4.11 0.89 -1.20
CA THR A 124 4.99 0.51 -2.32
C THR A 124 6.29 -0.13 -1.82
N ALA A 125 6.82 0.29 -0.66
CA ALA A 125 8.01 -0.34 -0.06
C ALA A 125 7.75 -1.78 0.38
N GLN A 126 6.53 -2.06 0.85
CA GLN A 126 6.10 -3.42 1.21
C GLN A 126 5.90 -4.31 -0.01
N ASN A 127 5.36 -3.77 -1.10
CA ASN A 127 5.14 -4.51 -2.34
C ASN A 127 6.39 -4.67 -3.21
N LEU A 128 7.46 -3.90 -2.98
CA LEU A 128 8.61 -3.87 -3.89
C LEU A 128 9.28 -5.24 -4.04
N LYS A 129 9.51 -5.95 -2.92
CA LYS A 129 10.13 -7.28 -2.98
C LYS A 129 9.23 -8.29 -3.70
N ARG A 130 7.91 -8.21 -3.49
CA ARG A 130 6.96 -9.07 -4.17
C ARG A 130 6.90 -8.79 -5.68
N MET A 131 6.93 -7.51 -6.07
CA MET A 131 7.01 -7.11 -7.48
C MET A 131 8.28 -7.64 -8.16
N GLU A 132 9.43 -7.62 -7.48
CA GLU A 132 10.67 -8.21 -7.97
C GLU A 132 10.53 -9.73 -8.15
N ASP A 133 9.97 -10.43 -7.16
CA ASP A 133 9.77 -11.88 -7.22
C ASP A 133 8.83 -12.27 -8.38
N ASP A 134 7.73 -11.54 -8.56
CA ASP A 134 6.79 -11.74 -9.67
C ASP A 134 7.46 -11.47 -11.04
N LEU A 135 8.33 -10.45 -11.16
CA LEU A 135 9.10 -10.21 -12.38
C LEU A 135 10.05 -11.37 -12.68
N TRP A 136 10.73 -11.90 -11.66
CA TRP A 136 11.62 -13.05 -11.83
C TRP A 136 10.89 -14.30 -12.33
N GLU A 137 9.66 -14.53 -11.86
CA GLU A 137 8.83 -15.65 -12.31
C GLU A 137 8.21 -15.40 -13.70
N PHE A 138 7.87 -14.15 -14.01
CA PHE A 138 7.17 -13.79 -15.24
C PHE A 138 8.08 -13.67 -16.46
N VAL A 139 9.27 -13.07 -16.32
CA VAL A 139 10.19 -12.81 -17.44
C VAL A 139 10.49 -14.06 -18.29
N PRO A 140 10.81 -15.24 -17.72
CA PRO A 140 11.08 -16.44 -18.51
C PRO A 140 9.96 -16.83 -19.48
N GLN A 141 8.70 -16.48 -19.17
CA GLN A 141 7.52 -16.82 -19.95
C GLN A 141 7.35 -15.94 -21.20
N ILE A 142 8.07 -14.82 -21.26
CA ILE A 142 7.95 -13.81 -22.33
C ILE A 142 9.26 -13.54 -23.08
N LEU A 143 10.33 -14.30 -22.79
CA LEU A 143 11.66 -14.11 -23.41
C LEU A 143 11.68 -14.31 -24.93
N SER A 144 10.72 -15.08 -25.48
CA SER A 144 10.63 -15.29 -26.92
C SER A 144 9.98 -14.13 -27.67
N LEU A 145 9.38 -13.16 -26.97
CA LEU A 145 8.77 -11.99 -27.58
C LEU A 145 9.85 -11.00 -28.07
N PRO A 146 9.53 -10.13 -29.04
CA PRO A 146 10.37 -8.98 -29.35
C PRO A 146 10.67 -8.15 -28.10
N HIS A 147 11.88 -7.61 -28.00
CA HIS A 147 12.37 -6.88 -26.82
C HIS A 147 11.36 -5.83 -26.30
N ASP A 148 10.82 -5.00 -27.20
CA ASP A 148 9.92 -3.92 -26.82
C ASP A 148 8.57 -4.44 -26.31
N GLU A 149 8.10 -5.57 -26.83
CA GLU A 149 6.89 -6.23 -26.31
C GLU A 149 7.17 -6.84 -24.94
N ALA A 150 8.29 -7.55 -24.76
CA ALA A 150 8.67 -8.11 -23.47
C ALA A 150 8.82 -7.01 -22.40
N ALA A 151 9.48 -5.89 -22.75
CA ALA A 151 9.62 -4.73 -21.88
C ALA A 151 8.24 -4.16 -21.48
N LEU A 152 7.33 -3.97 -22.44
CA LEU A 152 5.98 -3.50 -22.16
C LEU A 152 5.21 -4.42 -21.21
N ARG A 153 5.36 -5.75 -21.35
CA ARG A 153 4.73 -6.73 -20.45
C ARG A 153 5.30 -6.65 -19.04
N CYS A 154 6.61 -6.48 -18.89
CA CYS A 154 7.23 -6.24 -17.58
C CYS A 154 6.71 -4.96 -16.93
N GLU A 155 6.60 -3.87 -17.70
CA GLU A 155 6.05 -2.63 -17.17
C GLU A 155 4.57 -2.76 -16.79
N GLN A 156 3.77 -3.53 -17.53
CA GLN A 156 2.39 -3.83 -17.15
C GLN A 156 2.32 -4.56 -15.81
N LEU A 157 3.18 -5.56 -15.59
CA LEU A 157 3.28 -6.24 -14.30
C LEU A 157 3.59 -5.25 -13.18
N VAL A 158 4.60 -4.38 -13.37
CA VAL A 158 4.93 -3.33 -12.40
C VAL A 158 3.74 -2.40 -12.13
N ARG A 159 3.02 -1.96 -13.18
CA ARG A 159 1.86 -1.07 -13.06
C ARG A 159 0.67 -1.72 -12.34
N ASN A 160 0.55 -3.05 -12.34
CA ASN A 160 -0.50 -3.73 -11.57
C ASN A 160 -0.36 -3.47 -10.06
N TYR A 161 0.83 -3.19 -9.56
CA TYR A 161 1.07 -2.80 -8.17
C TYR A 161 0.76 -1.32 -7.87
N ASP A 162 0.47 -0.49 -8.87
CA ASP A 162 0.32 0.99 -8.75
C ASP A 162 1.41 1.62 -7.87
N PRO A 163 2.70 1.46 -8.24
CA PRO A 163 3.79 1.92 -7.39
C PRO A 163 3.84 3.45 -7.33
N CYS A 164 3.82 4.00 -6.12
CA CYS A 164 4.23 5.38 -5.86
C CYS A 164 5.73 5.37 -5.52
N ILE A 165 6.60 5.54 -6.52
CA ILE A 165 8.06 5.46 -6.34
C ILE A 165 8.59 6.51 -5.33
N SER A 166 8.01 7.72 -5.35
CA SER A 166 8.34 8.77 -4.37
C SER A 166 7.98 8.36 -2.94
N CYS A 167 6.95 7.54 -2.75
CA CYS A 167 6.54 7.05 -1.43
C CYS A 167 7.47 5.94 -0.90
N ALA A 168 8.26 5.29 -1.77
CA ALA A 168 9.10 4.15 -1.41
C ALA A 168 10.58 4.51 -1.16
N THR A 169 10.96 5.78 -1.37
CA THR A 169 12.35 6.23 -1.26
C THR A 169 12.50 7.27 -0.15
N HIS A 170 13.21 6.92 0.93
CA HIS A 170 13.65 7.87 1.94
C HIS A 170 15.10 8.25 1.59
N PHE A 171 15.27 9.34 0.84
CA PHE A 171 16.51 9.53 0.08
C PHE A 171 17.62 10.31 0.81
N LEU A 172 17.34 10.98 1.93
CA LEU A 172 18.31 11.92 2.51
C LEU A 172 19.08 11.32 3.69
N LYS A 173 20.37 11.05 3.47
CA LYS A 173 21.36 10.88 4.55
C LYS A 173 22.15 12.19 4.66
N LEU A 174 21.80 13.01 5.65
CA LEU A 174 22.47 14.29 5.91
C LEU A 174 23.53 14.10 7.00
N ASN A 175 24.80 14.40 6.66
CA ASN A 175 25.85 14.55 7.66
C ASN A 175 26.11 16.05 7.80
N ILE A 176 25.72 16.64 8.94
CA ILE A 176 26.05 18.03 9.25
C ILE A 176 27.36 18.00 10.02
N ILE A 177 28.41 18.57 9.43
CA ILE A 177 29.67 18.82 10.12
C ILE A 177 29.57 20.27 10.62
N THR A 178 29.52 20.45 11.93
CA THR A 178 29.62 21.78 12.55
C THR A 178 31.06 22.00 12.98
N ASP A 179 31.68 23.09 12.51
CA ASP A 179 33.01 23.54 12.92
C ASP A 179 32.96 24.10 14.35
N ASP A 180 32.75 23.23 15.34
CA ASP A 180 32.94 23.51 16.77
C ASP A 180 33.43 22.24 17.49
N GLN A 181 34.58 21.71 17.06
CA GLN A 181 35.66 21.08 17.84
C GLN A 181 36.76 20.49 16.95
#